data_AF-A0A9J6BLR2-F1
#
_entry.id   AF-A0A9J6BLR2-F1
#
_cell.length_a   1.000
_cell.length_b   1.000
_cell.length_c   1.000
_cell.angle_alpha   90.00
_cell.angle_beta   90.00
_cell.angle_gamma   90.00
#
_symmetry.space_group_name_H-M   'P 1'
#
loop_
_entity.id
_entity.type
_entity.pdbx_description
1 polymer ?
#
loop_
_entity_poly.entity_id
_entity_poly.type
_entity_poly.pdbx_seq_one_letter_code
_entity_poly.pdbx_strand_id
1 'polypeptide(L)'
;MYDQWKNKLIDQLKDKNNILLKTETLAVVKDAYAKARHHFLILPFDESLDTIYDLDQYSIETLNEMELLAKNITELMGNKEENYKIGFHSDPSMKRLHLHVVSKDFDSPALKNKRHWNSFNTEFLLPIDKIRNDLNKFGVVQKMSAEKIKDLLNTPLKCNTCNYVPKHMPDLKNHLLKHADQYVKLNT
;
A
#
# COMPACT_ATOMS: atom_id res chain seq x y z
N MET A 1 12.18 12.44 -18.16
CA MET A 1 10.91 11.68 -18.33
C MET A 1 10.71 10.63 -17.23
N TYR A 2 11.75 9.90 -16.78
CA TYR A 2 11.65 8.95 -15.67
C TYR A 2 11.46 9.63 -14.29
N ASP A 3 12.11 10.77 -14.03
CA ASP A 3 11.99 11.50 -12.75
C ASP A 3 10.61 12.14 -12.53
N GLN A 4 9.90 12.52 -13.60
CA GLN A 4 8.56 13.12 -13.48
C GLN A 4 7.53 12.15 -12.91
N TRP A 5 7.66 10.84 -13.18
CA TRP A 5 6.72 9.84 -12.67
C TRP A 5 6.89 9.62 -11.17
N LYS A 6 8.13 9.57 -10.69
CA LYS A 6 8.46 9.32 -9.28
C LYS A 6 7.97 10.43 -8.35
N ASN A 7 7.83 11.65 -8.87
CA ASN A 7 7.44 12.84 -8.11
C ASN A 7 5.93 13.13 -8.12
N LYS A 8 5.09 12.33 -8.81
CA LYS A 8 3.65 12.61 -8.92
C LYS A 8 2.91 12.66 -7.58
N LEU A 9 3.42 11.97 -6.55
CA LEU A 9 2.86 12.04 -5.20
C LEU A 9 3.01 13.44 -4.59
N ILE A 10 4.08 14.16 -4.93
CA ILE A 10 4.30 15.55 -4.50
C ILE A 10 3.19 16.45 -5.05
N ASP A 11 2.81 16.24 -6.32
CA ASP A 11 1.73 17.01 -6.93
C ASP A 11 0.37 16.70 -6.29
N GLN A 12 0.12 15.45 -5.91
CA GLN A 12 -1.10 15.07 -5.18
C GLN A 12 -1.19 15.74 -3.81
N LEU A 13 -0.08 15.91 -3.09
CA LEU A 13 -0.05 16.60 -1.80
C LEU A 13 -0.28 18.11 -1.90
N LYS A 14 -0.01 18.72 -3.07
CA LYS A 14 -0.25 20.15 -3.31
C LYS A 14 -1.73 20.45 -3.55
N ASP A 15 -2.47 19.51 -4.12
CA ASP A 15 -3.90 19.67 -4.39
C ASP A 15 -4.74 19.24 -3.17
N LYS A 16 -5.22 20.23 -2.43
CA LYS A 16 -6.04 20.04 -1.23
C LYS A 16 -7.31 19.21 -1.48
N ASN A 17 -7.82 19.17 -2.71
CA ASN A 17 -9.02 18.38 -3.04
C ASN A 17 -8.76 16.87 -3.02
N ASN A 18 -7.50 16.43 -3.09
CA ASN A 18 -7.13 15.02 -3.04
C ASN A 18 -6.89 14.50 -1.62
N ILE A 19 -6.87 15.39 -0.63
CA ILE A 19 -6.60 15.07 0.77
C ILE A 19 -7.91 14.71 1.47
N LEU A 20 -7.98 13.49 2.01
CA LEU A 20 -9.14 12.97 2.74
C LEU A 20 -9.04 13.23 4.24
N LEU A 21 -7.85 13.06 4.80
CA LEU A 21 -7.53 13.34 6.19
C LEU A 21 -6.16 14.02 6.22
N LYS A 22 -5.94 14.88 7.21
CA LYS A 22 -4.69 15.61 7.39
C LYS A 22 -4.41 15.84 8.87
N THR A 23 -3.14 15.73 9.24
CA THR A 23 -2.60 16.18 10.52
C THR A 23 -1.59 17.31 10.27
N GLU A 24 -0.84 17.71 11.29
CA GLU A 24 0.23 18.70 11.12
C GLU A 24 1.39 18.15 10.26
N THR A 25 1.61 16.83 10.31
CA THR A 25 2.80 16.13 9.79
C THR A 25 2.49 15.17 8.66
N LEU A 26 1.25 14.70 8.52
CA LEU A 26 0.84 13.68 7.55
C LEU A 26 -0.42 14.07 6.76
N ALA A 27 -0.59 13.43 5.60
CA ALA A 27 -1.82 13.48 4.81
C ALA A 27 -2.23 12.09 4.32
N VAL A 28 -3.54 11.87 4.20
CA VAL A 28 -4.14 10.72 3.55
C VAL A 28 -4.73 11.15 2.21
N VAL A 29 -4.32 10.52 1.12
CA VAL A 29 -4.80 10.81 -0.24
C VAL A 29 -5.30 9.54 -0.94
N LYS A 30 -6.12 9.70 -1.98
CA LYS A 30 -6.48 8.59 -2.87
C LYS A 30 -5.33 8.26 -3.83
N ASP A 31 -5.04 6.96 -4.00
CA ASP A 31 -4.12 6.51 -5.05
C ASP A 31 -4.77 6.75 -6.43
N ALA A 32 -4.10 7.52 -7.29
CA ALA A 32 -4.61 7.84 -8.64
C ALA A 32 -4.78 6.60 -9.55
N TYR A 33 -4.11 5.50 -9.23
CA TYR A 33 -4.16 4.22 -9.92
C TYR A 33 -4.56 3.11 -8.94
N ALA A 34 -5.59 3.35 -8.13
CA ALA A 34 -6.12 2.46 -7.10
C ALA A 34 -6.18 0.98 -7.55
N LYS A 35 -5.67 0.05 -6.74
CA LYS A 35 -5.62 -1.40 -7.09
C LYS A 35 -6.83 -2.19 -6.57
N ALA A 36 -7.68 -1.55 -5.80
CA ALA A 36 -8.92 -2.05 -5.22
C ALA A 36 -9.93 -0.90 -5.15
N ARG A 37 -11.17 -1.17 -4.72
CA ARG A 37 -12.21 -0.14 -4.53
C ARG A 37 -11.75 0.99 -3.61
N HIS A 38 -11.07 0.63 -2.51
CA HIS A 38 -10.40 1.57 -1.64
C HIS A 38 -8.89 1.38 -1.74
N HIS A 39 -8.19 2.43 -2.16
CA HIS A 39 -6.73 2.47 -2.11
C HIS A 39 -6.27 3.88 -1.76
N PHE A 40 -5.74 4.00 -0.55
CA PHE A 40 -5.24 5.25 -0.01
C PHE A 40 -3.74 5.16 0.22
N LEU A 41 -3.12 6.33 0.21
CA LEU A 41 -1.73 6.53 0.55
C LEU A 41 -1.65 7.50 1.73
N ILE A 42 -0.88 7.15 2.74
CA ILE A 42 -0.56 8.03 3.87
C ILE A 42 0.87 8.50 3.69
N LEU A 43 1.10 9.80 3.63
CA LEU A 43 2.41 10.39 3.33
C LEU A 43 2.77 11.45 4.37
N PRO A 44 4.06 11.53 4.77
CA PRO A 44 4.53 12.66 5.56
C PRO A 44 4.71 13.91 4.69
N PHE A 45 4.58 15.08 5.30
CA PHE A 45 5.00 16.35 4.71
C PHE A 45 6.52 16.52 4.73
N ASP A 46 7.24 15.77 5.57
CA ASP A 46 8.70 15.78 5.61
C ASP A 46 9.28 15.34 4.25
N GLU A 47 9.84 16.29 3.51
CA GLU A 47 10.37 16.09 2.17
C GLU A 47 11.63 15.22 2.12
N SER A 48 12.31 14.99 3.26
CA SER A 48 13.52 14.18 3.34
C SER A 48 13.27 12.66 3.29
N LEU A 49 12.05 12.21 3.62
CA LEU A 49 11.67 10.80 3.63
C LEU A 49 11.17 10.34 2.26
N ASP A 50 12.07 9.80 1.43
CA ASP A 50 11.73 9.34 0.08
C ASP A 50 11.23 7.89 0.06
N THR A 51 11.76 7.04 0.92
CA THR A 51 11.48 5.60 0.97
C THR A 51 11.49 5.08 2.41
N ILE A 52 11.11 3.82 2.60
CA ILE A 52 11.26 3.14 3.89
C ILE A 52 12.73 3.04 4.35
N TYR A 53 13.70 3.21 3.45
CA TYR A 53 15.12 3.08 3.78
C TYR A 53 15.74 4.37 4.30
N ASP A 54 14.99 5.47 4.27
CA ASP A 54 15.37 6.75 4.88
C ASP A 54 14.85 6.83 6.33
N LEU A 55 14.08 5.84 6.78
CA LEU A 55 13.59 5.72 8.15
C LEU A 55 14.69 5.25 9.10
N ASP A 56 14.66 5.81 10.31
CA ASP A 56 15.54 5.49 11.42
C ASP A 56 14.76 5.34 12.74
N GLN A 57 15.47 5.15 13.84
CA GLN A 57 14.89 5.03 15.18
C GLN A 57 14.06 6.26 15.64
N TYR A 58 14.27 7.45 15.06
CA TYR A 58 13.50 8.65 15.38
C TYR A 58 12.19 8.72 14.60
N SER A 59 12.05 7.89 13.56
CA SER A 59 10.86 7.83 12.72
C SER A 59 9.70 7.01 13.32
N ILE A 60 9.88 6.43 14.52
CA ILE A 60 8.87 5.59 15.18
C ILE A 60 7.55 6.33 15.40
N GLU A 61 7.59 7.61 15.79
CA GLU A 61 6.37 8.38 16.03
C GLU A 61 5.61 8.63 14.72
N THR A 62 6.32 8.94 13.62
CA THR A 62 5.71 9.04 12.29
C THR A 62 5.02 7.72 11.90
N LEU A 63 5.62 6.57 12.19
CA LEU A 63 4.99 5.26 11.92
C LEU A 63 3.75 5.00 12.79
N ASN A 64 3.76 5.43 14.05
CA ASN A 64 2.58 5.32 14.93
C ASN A 64 1.43 6.17 14.42
N GLU A 65 1.73 7.40 14.02
CA GLU A 65 0.73 8.32 13.46
C GLU A 65 0.18 7.82 12.11
N MET A 66 1.04 7.26 11.25
CA MET A 66 0.61 6.61 10.01
C MET A 66 -0.36 5.44 10.25
N GLU A 67 -0.10 4.60 11.26
CA GLU A 67 -1.01 3.50 11.63
C GLU A 67 -2.34 4.02 12.17
N LEU A 68 -2.32 5.08 12.98
CA LEU A 68 -3.55 5.71 13.49
C LEU A 68 -4.39 6.29 12.34
N LEU A 69 -3.76 6.98 11.38
CA LEU A 69 -4.46 7.46 10.19
C LEU A 69 -4.99 6.33 9.31
N ALA A 70 -4.30 5.19 9.25
CA ALA A 70 -4.79 4.00 8.56
C ALA A 70 -6.08 3.48 9.21
N LYS A 71 -6.14 3.41 10.55
CA LYS A 71 -7.36 3.06 11.29
C LYS A 71 -8.48 4.05 10.99
N ASN A 72 -8.22 5.34 11.15
CA ASN A 72 -9.20 6.41 10.94
C ASN A 72 -9.79 6.39 9.53
N ILE A 73 -8.98 6.20 8.49
CA ILE A 73 -9.51 6.17 7.12
C ILE A 73 -10.34 4.91 6.86
N THR A 74 -9.97 3.75 7.42
CA THR A 74 -10.76 2.52 7.27
C THR A 74 -12.13 2.64 7.95
N GLU A 75 -12.16 3.21 9.16
CA GLU A 75 -13.38 3.49 9.92
C GLU A 75 -14.27 4.51 9.19
N LEU A 76 -13.69 5.60 8.66
CA LEU A 76 -14.43 6.59 7.88
C LEU A 76 -15.09 5.98 6.64
N MET A 77 -14.45 4.98 6.04
CA MET A 77 -15.03 4.23 4.92
C MET A 77 -16.09 3.21 5.35
N GLY A 78 -16.43 3.11 6.64
CA GLY A 78 -17.45 2.20 7.17
C GLY A 78 -17.08 0.71 7.10
N ASN A 79 -15.78 0.40 7.02
CA ASN A 79 -15.28 -0.97 6.90
C ASN A 79 -14.28 -1.26 8.02
N LYS A 80 -14.13 -2.54 8.37
CA LYS A 80 -13.18 -2.93 9.41
C LYS A 80 -11.74 -2.97 8.88
N GLU A 81 -10.76 -2.68 9.73
CA GLU A 81 -9.33 -2.67 9.36
C GLU A 81 -8.89 -4.01 8.75
N GLU A 82 -9.41 -5.15 9.23
CA GLU A 82 -9.05 -6.47 8.70
C GLU A 82 -9.49 -6.69 7.24
N ASN A 83 -10.33 -5.83 6.67
CA ASN A 83 -10.68 -5.86 5.25
C ASN A 83 -9.64 -5.17 4.37
N TYR A 84 -8.59 -4.62 4.96
CA TYR A 84 -7.50 -3.93 4.27
C TYR A 84 -6.17 -4.66 4.42
N LYS A 85 -5.29 -4.42 3.47
CA LYS A 85 -3.86 -4.66 3.59
C LYS A 85 -3.18 -3.32 3.80
N ILE A 86 -2.40 -3.25 4.87
CA ILE A 86 -1.72 -2.03 5.31
C ILE A 86 -0.22 -2.31 5.34
N GLY A 87 0.57 -1.54 4.60
CA GLY A 87 2.01 -1.76 4.55
C GLY A 87 2.74 -0.95 3.50
N PHE A 88 4.06 -1.12 3.48
CA PHE A 88 4.97 -0.46 2.54
C PHE A 88 5.47 -1.45 1.51
N HIS A 89 5.71 -1.01 0.27
CA HIS A 89 6.42 -1.84 -0.69
C HIS A 89 7.91 -1.92 -0.33
N SER A 90 8.46 -3.14 -0.34
CA SER A 90 9.90 -3.39 -0.12
C SER A 90 10.80 -2.79 -1.20
N ASP A 91 10.31 -2.59 -2.43
CA ASP A 91 11.00 -1.84 -3.49
C ASP A 91 10.07 -0.71 -3.98
N PRO A 92 10.10 0.48 -3.32
CA PRO A 92 9.19 1.58 -3.64
C PRO A 92 9.35 2.07 -5.07
N SER A 93 8.22 2.16 -5.79
CA SER A 93 8.22 2.59 -7.19
C SER A 93 8.28 4.12 -7.35
N MET A 94 7.81 4.85 -6.34
CA MET A 94 7.74 6.31 -6.30
C MET A 94 8.65 6.86 -5.19
N LYS A 95 9.07 8.11 -5.35
CA LYS A 95 9.67 8.89 -4.26
C LYS A 95 8.57 9.37 -3.32
N ARG A 96 8.96 9.85 -2.13
CA ARG A 96 8.10 10.08 -0.97
C ARG A 96 7.66 8.78 -0.29
N LEU A 97 7.98 8.64 0.98
CA LEU A 97 7.49 7.56 1.84
C LEU A 97 5.96 7.55 1.79
N HIS A 98 5.36 6.37 1.59
CA HIS A 98 3.92 6.22 1.61
C HIS A 98 3.49 4.87 2.16
N LEU A 99 2.60 4.88 3.15
CA LEU A 99 1.93 3.68 3.65
C LEU A 99 0.71 3.41 2.76
N HIS A 100 0.62 2.21 2.19
CA HIS A 100 -0.57 1.78 1.48
C HIS A 100 -1.65 1.34 2.46
N VAL A 101 -2.88 1.76 2.19
CA VAL A 101 -4.10 1.21 2.79
C VAL A 101 -4.99 0.77 1.64
N VAL A 102 -4.98 -0.54 1.33
CA VAL A 102 -5.68 -1.09 0.16
C VAL A 102 -6.69 -2.14 0.59
N SER A 103 -7.94 -2.04 0.14
CA SER A 103 -8.95 -3.04 0.47
C SER A 103 -8.68 -4.38 -0.22
N LYS A 104 -9.06 -5.48 0.44
CA LYS A 104 -8.75 -6.85 0.01
C LYS A 104 -9.59 -7.34 -1.18
N ASP A 105 -10.56 -6.55 -1.67
CA ASP A 105 -11.35 -6.90 -2.87
C ASP A 105 -10.52 -6.92 -4.14
N PHE A 106 -9.55 -6.02 -4.28
CA PHE A 106 -8.76 -5.84 -5.50
C PHE A 106 -9.60 -5.74 -6.79
N ASP A 107 -10.83 -5.21 -6.66
CA ASP A 107 -11.74 -4.95 -7.76
C ASP A 107 -11.42 -3.57 -8.34
N SER A 108 -10.56 -3.55 -9.37
CA SER A 108 -10.16 -2.31 -10.02
C SER A 108 -9.72 -2.52 -11.48
N PRO A 109 -10.03 -1.58 -12.39
CA PRO A 109 -9.46 -1.57 -13.74
C PRO A 109 -7.93 -1.34 -13.75
N ALA A 110 -7.35 -0.69 -12.73
CA ALA A 110 -5.90 -0.43 -12.67
C ALA A 110 -5.07 -1.60 -12.12
N LEU A 111 -5.71 -2.65 -11.59
CA LEU A 111 -5.07 -3.94 -11.35
C LEU A 111 -4.93 -4.68 -12.70
N LYS A 112 -3.75 -4.61 -13.33
CA LYS A 112 -3.55 -5.05 -14.73
C LYS A 112 -2.67 -6.28 -14.88
N ASN A 113 -1.67 -6.45 -14.03
CA ASN A 113 -0.62 -7.44 -14.23
C ASN A 113 -0.26 -8.17 -12.93
N LYS A 114 0.47 -9.28 -13.07
CA LYS A 114 0.93 -10.12 -11.96
C LYS A 114 1.74 -9.33 -10.93
N ARG A 115 2.59 -8.40 -11.39
CA ARG A 115 3.39 -7.55 -10.48
C ARG A 115 2.50 -6.70 -9.58
N HIS A 116 1.44 -6.08 -10.10
CA HIS A 116 0.48 -5.33 -9.29
C HIS A 116 -0.23 -6.23 -8.27
N TRP A 117 -0.54 -7.48 -8.61
CA TRP A 117 -1.16 -8.40 -7.66
C TRP A 117 -0.18 -8.81 -6.55
N ASN A 118 0.99 -9.29 -6.96
CA ASN A 118 2.00 -9.83 -6.04
C ASN A 118 2.60 -8.76 -5.13
N SER A 119 2.64 -7.50 -5.56
CA SER A 119 3.14 -6.41 -4.71
C SER A 119 2.32 -6.20 -3.44
N PHE A 120 1.03 -6.59 -3.42
CA PHE A 120 0.18 -6.53 -2.22
C PHE A 120 -0.15 -7.91 -1.63
N ASN A 121 0.14 -8.99 -2.34
CA ASN A 121 -0.28 -10.35 -1.98
C ASN A 121 0.89 -11.31 -1.69
N THR A 122 2.07 -10.78 -1.46
CA THR A 122 3.28 -11.52 -1.03
C THR A 122 4.00 -10.73 0.07
N GLU A 123 5.12 -11.25 0.59
CA GLU A 123 6.01 -10.54 1.51
C GLU A 123 6.62 -9.26 0.92
N PHE A 124 6.37 -8.95 -0.35
CA PHE A 124 6.77 -7.68 -0.95
C PHE A 124 6.10 -6.47 -0.27
N LEU A 125 4.89 -6.65 0.27
CA LEU A 125 4.22 -5.68 1.13
C LEU A 125 4.64 -5.91 2.59
N LEU A 126 5.48 -5.03 3.10
CA LEU A 126 5.98 -5.06 4.48
C LEU A 126 4.94 -4.43 5.42
N PRO A 127 4.44 -5.19 6.42
CA PRO A 127 3.58 -4.61 7.44
C PRO A 127 4.36 -3.60 8.29
N ILE A 128 3.67 -2.60 8.85
CA ILE A 128 4.31 -1.53 9.63
C ILE A 128 5.11 -2.06 10.82
N ASP A 129 4.63 -3.13 11.46
CA ASP A 129 5.34 -3.78 12.56
C ASP A 129 6.69 -4.37 12.15
N LYS A 130 6.83 -4.84 10.90
CA LYS A 130 8.12 -5.31 10.40
C LYS A 130 9.13 -4.16 10.30
N ILE A 131 8.67 -2.99 9.86
CA ILE A 131 9.48 -1.76 9.80
C ILE A 131 9.91 -1.35 11.21
N ARG A 132 8.97 -1.22 12.15
CA ARG A 132 9.25 -0.91 13.56
C ARG A 132 10.25 -1.88 14.17
N ASN A 133 10.05 -3.18 13.95
CA ASN A 133 10.95 -4.21 14.48
C ASN A 133 12.37 -4.10 13.92
N ASP A 134 12.53 -3.76 12.63
CA ASP A 134 13.84 -3.53 12.05
C ASP A 134 14.52 -2.30 12.64
N LEU A 135 13.79 -1.20 12.78
CA LEU A 135 14.30 0.03 13.38
C LEU A 135 14.72 -0.19 14.84
N ASN A 136 13.90 -0.86 15.64
CA ASN A 136 14.19 -1.15 17.04
C ASN A 136 15.40 -2.09 17.20
N LYS A 137 15.57 -3.06 16.30
CA LYS A 137 16.61 -4.09 16.41
C LYS A 137 17.94 -3.69 15.76
N PHE A 138 17.88 -2.96 14.64
CA PHE A 138 19.04 -2.68 13.79
C PHE A 138 19.27 -1.19 13.54
N GLY A 139 18.37 -0.31 13.99
CA GLY A 139 18.41 1.13 13.74
C GLY A 139 17.98 1.53 12.32
N VAL A 140 17.85 0.57 11.40
CA VAL A 140 17.54 0.78 9.97
C VAL A 140 16.69 -0.36 9.42
N VAL A 141 15.87 -0.04 8.40
CA VAL A 141 15.07 -1.04 7.69
C VAL A 141 15.94 -2.00 6.89
N GLN A 142 15.71 -3.31 7.04
CA GLN A 142 16.51 -4.33 6.38
C GLN A 142 16.08 -4.51 4.91
N LYS A 143 17.04 -4.40 3.99
CA LYS A 143 16.80 -4.58 2.55
C LYS A 143 16.63 -6.07 2.19
N MET A 144 15.63 -6.36 1.36
CA MET A 144 15.54 -7.67 0.70
C MET A 144 16.56 -7.74 -0.45
N SER A 145 17.07 -8.93 -0.76
CA SER A 145 17.88 -9.12 -1.96
C SER A 145 17.04 -8.90 -3.22
N ALA A 146 17.68 -8.44 -4.30
CA ALA A 146 17.02 -8.27 -5.58
C ALA A 146 16.44 -9.59 -6.13
N GLU A 147 17.10 -10.72 -5.85
CA GLU A 147 16.59 -12.06 -6.16
C GLU A 147 15.29 -12.36 -5.41
N LYS A 148 15.25 -12.16 -4.09
CA LYS A 148 14.03 -12.35 -3.30
C LYS A 148 12.89 -11.46 -3.79
N ILE A 149 13.17 -10.19 -4.10
CA ILE A 149 12.18 -9.26 -4.66
C ILE A 149 11.64 -9.79 -6.00
N LYS A 150 12.52 -10.25 -6.88
CA LYS A 150 12.14 -10.82 -8.17
C LYS A 150 11.26 -12.07 -7.99
N ASP A 151 11.59 -12.94 -7.05
CA ASP A 151 10.83 -14.17 -6.80
C ASP A 151 9.43 -13.87 -6.25
N LEU A 152 9.33 -12.95 -5.28
CA LEU A 152 8.05 -12.50 -4.74
C LEU A 152 7.16 -11.92 -5.85
N LEU A 153 7.71 -11.04 -6.70
CA LEU A 153 6.94 -10.43 -7.79
C LEU A 153 6.56 -11.42 -8.90
N ASN A 154 7.28 -12.53 -9.05
CA ASN A 154 6.99 -13.58 -10.04
C ASN A 154 6.19 -14.78 -9.50
N THR A 155 5.90 -14.79 -8.20
CA THR A 155 5.12 -15.83 -7.52
C THR A 155 3.85 -16.19 -8.32
N PRO A 156 3.52 -17.48 -8.47
CA PRO A 156 2.27 -17.90 -9.13
C PRO A 156 1.05 -17.21 -8.52
N LEU A 157 0.09 -16.84 -9.36
CA LEU A 157 -1.12 -16.17 -8.89
C LEU A 157 -1.89 -17.10 -7.95
N LYS A 158 -2.33 -16.55 -6.82
CA LYS A 158 -3.21 -17.23 -5.86
C LYS A 158 -4.20 -16.22 -5.31
N CYS A 159 -5.46 -16.60 -5.17
CA CYS A 159 -6.47 -15.78 -4.52
C CYS A 159 -6.07 -15.49 -3.06
N ASN A 160 -6.35 -14.28 -2.59
CA ASN A 160 -6.09 -13.86 -1.22
C ASN A 160 -7.16 -14.33 -0.21
N THR A 161 -8.29 -14.84 -0.70
CA THR A 161 -9.42 -15.31 0.11
C THR A 161 -9.47 -16.83 0.20
N CYS A 162 -9.22 -17.53 -0.90
CA CYS A 162 -9.41 -18.98 -0.99
C CYS A 162 -8.26 -19.67 -1.73
N ASN A 163 -8.38 -20.99 -1.93
CA ASN A 163 -7.32 -21.81 -2.52
C ASN A 163 -7.27 -21.77 -4.07
N TYR A 164 -8.02 -20.89 -4.72
CA TYR A 164 -8.02 -20.79 -6.18
C TYR A 164 -6.67 -20.26 -6.73
N VAL A 165 -6.12 -20.97 -7.72
CA VAL A 165 -4.83 -20.67 -8.38
C VAL A 165 -5.09 -20.45 -9.87
N PRO A 166 -5.27 -19.19 -10.32
CA PRO A 166 -5.50 -18.88 -11.73
C PRO A 166 -4.22 -18.97 -12.56
N LYS A 167 -4.37 -19.29 -13.85
CA LYS A 167 -3.27 -19.27 -14.82
C LYS A 167 -2.96 -17.85 -15.30
N HIS A 168 -3.98 -17.03 -15.51
CA HIS A 168 -3.83 -15.67 -16.05
C HIS A 168 -4.53 -14.61 -15.19
N MET A 169 -4.09 -13.36 -15.31
CA MET A 169 -4.68 -12.23 -14.58
C MET A 169 -6.18 -12.03 -14.82
N PRO A 170 -6.73 -12.18 -16.06
CA PRO A 170 -8.18 -12.08 -16.27
C PRO A 170 -8.97 -13.11 -15.45
N ASP A 171 -8.47 -14.35 -15.36
CA ASP A 171 -9.10 -15.41 -14.55
C ASP A 171 -9.15 -15.01 -13.07
N LEU A 172 -8.05 -14.45 -12.55
CA LEU A 172 -7.98 -13.94 -11.20
C LEU A 172 -8.99 -12.81 -10.97
N LYS A 173 -9.02 -11.80 -11.85
CA LYS A 173 -9.92 -10.65 -11.72
C LYS A 173 -11.38 -11.08 -11.70
N ASN A 174 -11.78 -11.97 -12.62
CA ASN A 174 -13.13 -12.52 -12.65
C ASN A 174 -13.45 -13.31 -11.38
N HIS A 175 -12.47 -14.04 -10.83
CA HIS A 175 -12.63 -14.77 -9.59
C HIS A 175 -12.82 -13.85 -8.37
N LEU A 176 -12.07 -12.74 -8.28
CA LEU A 176 -12.12 -11.81 -7.16
C LEU A 176 -13.49 -11.15 -6.98
N LEU A 177 -14.27 -10.96 -8.07
CA LEU A 177 -15.63 -10.43 -8.00
C LEU A 177 -16.57 -11.29 -7.14
N LYS A 178 -16.30 -12.59 -6.99
CA LYS A 178 -17.07 -13.49 -6.11
C LYS A 178 -16.88 -13.18 -4.62
N HIS A 179 -15.84 -12.43 -4.30
CA HIS A 179 -15.38 -12.13 -2.94
C HIS A 179 -15.50 -10.64 -2.61
N ALA A 180 -15.60 -9.76 -3.60
CA ALA A 180 -15.40 -8.31 -3.42
C ALA A 180 -16.30 -7.70 -2.32
N ASP A 181 -17.59 -8.04 -2.32
CA ASP A 181 -18.57 -7.47 -1.40
C ASP A 181 -18.41 -7.96 0.05
N GLN A 182 -17.56 -8.96 0.30
CA GLN A 182 -17.20 -9.37 1.66
C GLN A 182 -16.27 -8.36 2.34
N TYR A 183 -15.50 -7.59 1.56
CA TYR A 183 -14.49 -6.67 2.07
C TYR A 183 -14.96 -5.22 2.08
N VAL A 184 -15.55 -4.78 0.97
CA VAL A 184 -16.03 -3.42 0.82
C VAL A 184 -17.32 -3.46 0.01
N LYS A 185 -18.43 -3.04 0.63
CA LYS A 185 -19.69 -2.86 -0.10
C LYS A 185 -19.61 -1.59 -0.93
N LEU A 186 -20.14 -1.65 -2.15
CA LEU A 186 -20.44 -0.43 -2.88
C LEU A 186 -21.58 0.27 -2.15
N ASN A 187 -21.39 1.54 -1.80
CA ASN A 187 -22.52 2.39 -1.45
C ASN A 187 -23.29 2.64 -2.75
N THR A 188 -24.34 1.86 -2.98
CA THR A 188 -25.37 2.16 -3.98
C THR A 188 -26.26 3.29 -3.52
#